data_AF-A0A975JV13-F1
#
_entry.id   AF-A0A975JV13-F1
#
_cell.length_a   1.000
_cell.length_b   1.000
_cell.length_c   1.000
_cell.angle_alpha   90.00
_cell.angle_beta   90.00
_cell.angle_gamma   90.00
#
_symmetry.space_group_name_H-M   'P 1'
#
loop_
_entity.id
_entity.type
_entity.pdbx_description
1 polymer ?
#
loop_
_entity_poly.entity_id
_entity_poly.type
_entity_poly.pdbx_seq_one_letter_code
_entity_poly.pdbx_strand_id
1 'polypeptide(L)'
;MSQTTGNEIPDTLAALDWRGITCQSETGCANRATHIVHMHAVDECDHPHLDPFGNTIAILCIACLWRAEAEALVQVGRLRRHSSSSCRTCGAPVNEPGDIIRDVAVLSG
;
A
#
# COMPACT_ATOMS: atom_id res chain seq x y z
N MET A 1 -29.65 4.49 -3.47
CA MET A 1 -28.59 4.40 -2.44
C MET A 1 -27.58 3.38 -2.93
N SER A 2 -26.54 3.83 -3.63
CA SER A 2 -25.51 2.93 -4.17
C SER A 2 -24.49 2.64 -3.08
N GLN A 3 -24.42 1.38 -2.68
CA GLN A 3 -23.33 0.87 -1.84
C GLN A 3 -22.13 0.72 -2.78
N THR A 4 -21.16 1.62 -2.68
CA THR A 4 -19.87 1.46 -3.33
C THR A 4 -19.01 0.59 -2.41
N THR A 5 -18.94 -0.71 -2.68
CA THR A 5 -18.00 -1.64 -2.05
C THR A 5 -16.59 -1.37 -2.60
N GLY A 6 -15.98 -0.26 -2.18
CA GLY A 6 -14.67 0.20 -2.67
C GLY A 6 -13.47 -0.66 -2.27
N ASN A 7 -13.70 -1.77 -1.57
CA ASN A 7 -12.67 -2.69 -1.07
C ASN A 7 -12.75 -4.11 -1.67
N GLU A 8 -13.70 -4.38 -2.56
CA GLU A 8 -13.80 -5.70 -3.16
C GLU A 8 -12.76 -5.82 -4.28
N ILE A 9 -11.84 -6.77 -4.11
CA ILE A 9 -10.96 -7.23 -5.19
C ILE A 9 -11.90 -7.66 -6.33
N PRO A 10 -11.83 -7.04 -7.53
CA PRO A 10 -12.69 -7.41 -8.65
C PRO A 10 -12.66 -8.93 -8.87
N ASP A 11 -13.82 -9.55 -9.13
CA ASP A 11 -13.95 -11.01 -9.32
C ASP A 11 -12.92 -11.58 -10.31
N THR A 12 -12.51 -10.79 -11.30
CA THR A 12 -11.46 -11.10 -12.28
C THR A 12 -10.07 -11.31 -11.64
N LEU A 13 -9.73 -10.54 -10.62
CA LEU A 13 -8.50 -10.72 -9.85
C LEU A 13 -8.62 -11.91 -8.89
N ALA A 14 -9.79 -12.10 -8.27
CA ALA A 14 -10.04 -13.27 -7.41
C ALA A 14 -9.83 -14.61 -8.15
N ALA A 15 -10.07 -14.64 -9.47
CA ALA A 15 -9.88 -15.80 -10.33
C ALA A 15 -8.42 -16.10 -10.74
N LEU A 16 -7.46 -15.23 -10.43
CA LEU A 16 -6.04 -15.47 -10.74
C LEU A 16 -5.46 -16.58 -9.84
N ASP A 17 -4.57 -17.40 -10.38
CA ASP A 17 -3.76 -18.31 -9.55
C ASP A 17 -2.68 -17.52 -8.80
N TRP A 18 -3.06 -16.99 -7.64
CA TRP A 18 -2.18 -16.23 -6.75
C TRP A 18 -0.97 -17.05 -6.25
N ARG A 19 -0.92 -18.38 -6.47
CA ARG A 19 0.21 -19.22 -6.06
C ARG A 19 1.47 -18.95 -6.88
N GLY A 20 1.33 -18.52 -8.13
CA GLY A 20 2.44 -18.23 -9.04
C GLY A 20 2.95 -16.78 -9.02
N ILE A 21 2.30 -15.88 -8.27
CA ILE A 21 2.67 -14.47 -8.30
C ILE A 21 3.97 -14.24 -7.51
N THR A 22 4.96 -13.72 -8.21
CA THR A 22 6.20 -13.25 -7.60
C THR A 22 6.01 -11.86 -7.00
N CYS A 23 6.82 -11.54 -6.00
CA CYS A 23 6.93 -10.22 -5.41
C CYS A 23 7.10 -9.17 -6.52
N GLN A 24 6.37 -8.07 -6.41
CA GLN A 24 6.37 -6.97 -7.37
C GLN A 24 7.13 -5.75 -6.83
N SER A 25 8.02 -5.97 -5.86
CA SER A 25 8.95 -4.95 -5.39
C SER A 25 9.78 -4.40 -6.56
N GLU A 26 9.92 -3.08 -6.63
CA GLU A 26 10.75 -2.38 -7.63
C GLU A 26 12.23 -2.81 -7.59
N THR A 27 12.66 -3.46 -6.51
CA THR A 27 14.00 -4.02 -6.37
C THR A 27 14.22 -5.31 -7.19
N GLY A 28 13.24 -5.76 -7.98
CA GLY A 28 13.35 -6.98 -8.80
C GLY A 28 13.30 -8.28 -7.99
N CYS A 29 12.59 -8.30 -6.86
CA CYS A 29 12.49 -9.48 -6.00
C CYS A 29 11.68 -10.58 -6.69
N ALA A 30 12.24 -11.77 -6.87
CA ALA A 30 11.55 -12.91 -7.49
C ALA A 30 10.90 -13.89 -6.49
N ASN A 31 10.95 -13.59 -5.18
CA ASN A 31 10.32 -14.46 -4.16
C ASN A 31 8.82 -14.54 -4.37
N ARG A 32 8.18 -15.63 -3.93
CA ARG A 32 6.72 -15.74 -3.94
C ARG A 32 6.09 -14.59 -3.13
N ALA A 33 5.11 -13.91 -3.71
CA ALA A 33 4.32 -12.93 -3.01
C ALA A 33 3.37 -13.60 -2.02
N THR A 34 3.18 -12.96 -0.87
CA THR A 34 2.32 -13.47 0.21
C THR A 34 1.40 -12.41 0.78
N HIS A 35 1.57 -11.14 0.41
CA HIS A 35 0.80 -10.02 0.93
C HIS A 35 0.38 -9.06 -0.19
N ILE A 36 -0.82 -8.50 -0.05
CA ILE A 36 -1.27 -7.29 -0.71
C ILE A 36 -1.15 -6.16 0.31
N VAL A 37 -0.56 -5.04 -0.07
CA VAL A 37 -0.27 -3.91 0.81
C VAL A 37 -0.84 -2.65 0.18
N HIS A 38 -1.70 -1.95 0.93
CA HIS A 38 -2.26 -0.66 0.53
C HIS A 38 -1.38 0.44 1.14
N MET A 39 -0.69 1.19 0.27
CA MET A 39 0.21 2.27 0.69
C MET A 39 -0.32 3.62 0.21
N HIS A 40 -0.54 4.56 1.12
CA HIS A 40 -1.00 5.90 0.78
C HIS A 40 0.00 6.61 -0.14
N ALA A 41 -0.48 7.11 -1.29
CA ALA A 41 0.31 7.98 -2.15
C ALA A 41 0.32 9.41 -1.56
N VAL A 42 1.18 9.63 -0.56
CA VAL A 42 1.17 10.82 0.32
C VAL A 42 1.22 12.17 -0.43
N ASP A 43 1.74 12.23 -1.64
CA ASP A 43 1.87 13.45 -2.43
C ASP A 43 0.98 13.51 -3.68
N GLU A 44 0.29 12.41 -4.01
CA GLU A 44 -0.49 12.29 -5.24
C GLU A 44 -1.72 11.38 -5.06
N CYS A 45 -2.37 11.42 -3.90
CA CYS A 45 -3.45 10.47 -3.57
C CYS A 45 -4.74 10.64 -4.41
N ASP A 46 -4.79 11.62 -5.31
CA ASP A 46 -5.82 11.88 -6.30
C ASP A 46 -5.42 11.43 -7.71
N HIS A 47 -4.23 10.85 -7.88
CA HIS A 47 -3.73 10.43 -9.18
C HIS A 47 -4.60 9.29 -9.76
N PRO A 48 -4.84 9.28 -11.08
CA PRO A 48 -5.46 8.13 -11.73
C PRO A 48 -4.64 6.85 -11.46
N HIS A 49 -5.31 5.71 -11.36
CA HIS A 49 -4.73 4.38 -11.07
C HIS A 49 -4.44 4.06 -9.59
N LEU A 50 -4.79 4.94 -8.67
CA LEU A 50 -4.86 4.58 -7.25
C LEU A 50 -6.19 3.89 -6.90
N ASP A 51 -6.22 3.20 -5.76
CA ASP A 51 -7.47 2.71 -5.21
C ASP A 51 -8.40 3.88 -4.80
N PRO A 52 -9.70 3.63 -4.53
CA PRO A 52 -10.64 4.69 -4.14
C PRO A 52 -10.27 5.48 -2.87
N PHE A 53 -9.29 5.03 -2.10
CA PHE A 53 -8.80 5.66 -0.88
C PHE A 53 -7.46 6.39 -1.08
N GLY A 54 -6.97 6.46 -2.31
CA GLY A 54 -5.73 7.14 -2.66
C GLY A 54 -4.48 6.35 -2.25
N ASN A 55 -4.55 5.01 -2.35
CA ASN A 55 -3.43 4.12 -2.09
C ASN A 55 -2.90 3.51 -3.39
N THR A 56 -1.59 3.31 -3.45
CA THR A 56 -0.96 2.33 -4.33
C THR A 56 -1.13 0.93 -3.75
N ILE A 57 -1.26 -0.06 -4.63
CA ILE A 57 -1.35 -1.47 -4.25
C ILE A 57 -0.02 -2.14 -4.57
N ALA A 58 0.65 -2.69 -3.55
CA ALA A 58 1.86 -3.48 -3.72
C ALA A 58 1.61 -4.96 -3.39
N ILE A 59 2.13 -5.84 -4.23
CA ILE A 59 2.08 -7.29 -4.02
C ILE A 59 3.47 -7.77 -3.60
N LEU A 60 3.66 -8.06 -2.32
CA LEU A 60 4.96 -8.26 -1.71
C LEU A 60 5.12 -9.65 -1.08
N CYS A 61 6.36 -10.15 -1.05
CA CYS A 61 6.73 -11.21 -0.12
C CYS A 61 6.92 -10.63 1.29
N ILE A 62 6.92 -11.48 2.33
CA ILE A 62 7.06 -11.04 3.73
C ILE A 62 8.34 -10.21 3.97
N ALA A 63 9.45 -10.54 3.32
CA ALA A 63 10.70 -9.79 3.47
C ALA A 63 10.62 -8.38 2.86
N CYS A 64 9.95 -8.24 1.71
CA CYS A 64 9.73 -6.94 1.09
C CYS A 64 8.69 -6.11 1.84
N LEU A 65 7.69 -6.75 2.46
CA LEU A 65 6.75 -6.07 3.36
C LEU A 65 7.50 -5.43 4.54
N TRP A 66 8.35 -6.20 5.25
CA TRP A 66 9.14 -5.64 6.36
C TRP A 66 10.06 -4.50 5.93
N ARG A 67 10.58 -4.57 4.70
CA ARG A 67 11.36 -3.47 4.14
C ARG A 67 10.50 -2.23 3.92
N ALA A 68 9.30 -2.38 3.34
CA ALA A 68 8.37 -1.26 3.15
C ALA A 68 7.97 -0.64 4.50
N GLU A 69 7.70 -1.45 5.53
CA GLU A 69 7.42 -0.97 6.89
C GLU A 69 8.59 -0.19 7.49
N ALA A 70 9.82 -0.68 7.31
CA ALA A 70 11.02 0.02 7.76
C ALA A 70 11.22 1.34 6.99
N GLU A 71 10.96 1.37 5.69
CA GLU A 71 11.04 2.58 4.87
C GLU A 71 9.97 3.60 5.29
N ALA A 72 8.73 3.19 5.54
CA ALA A 72 7.67 4.04 6.08
C ALA A 72 8.06 4.63 7.45
N LEU A 73 8.63 3.82 8.34
CA LEU A 73 9.14 4.30 9.64
C LEU A 73 10.23 5.36 9.48
N VAL A 74 11.17 5.16 8.55
CA VAL A 74 12.23 6.14 8.26
C VAL A 74 11.64 7.43 7.70
N GLN A 75 10.68 7.34 6.77
CA GLN A 75 10.02 8.51 6.18
C GLN A 75 9.29 9.34 7.24
N VAL A 76 8.45 8.69 8.05
CA VAL A 76 7.76 9.33 9.17
C VAL A 76 8.74 9.94 10.18
N GLY A 77 9.83 9.23 10.49
CA GLY A 77 10.88 9.72 11.39
C GLY A 77 11.59 10.98 10.87
N ARG A 78 11.68 11.16 9.55
CA ARG A 78 12.18 12.39 8.92
C ARG A 78 11.13 13.51 8.99
N LEU A 79 9.89 13.18 8.66
CA LEU A 79 8.75 14.09 8.62
C LEU A 79 8.43 14.72 9.99
N ARG A 80 8.51 13.93 11.07
CA ARG A 80 8.32 14.39 12.46
C ARG A 80 9.29 15.49 12.90
N ARG A 81 10.40 15.70 12.19
CA ARG A 81 11.35 16.79 12.48
C ARG A 81 10.85 18.15 11.97
N HIS A 82 9.78 18.17 11.20
CA HIS A 82 9.13 19.35 10.66
C HIS A 82 7.72 19.47 11.24
N SER A 83 7.27 20.69 11.56
CA SER A 83 5.92 20.94 12.06
C SER A 83 4.88 20.56 10.99
N SER A 84 3.89 19.74 11.37
CA SER A 84 2.76 19.26 10.56
C SER A 84 3.14 18.59 9.24
N SER A 85 3.35 17.28 9.27
CA SER A 85 3.48 16.46 8.06
C SER A 85 2.10 15.93 7.67
N SER A 86 1.66 16.29 6.47
CA SER A 86 0.36 15.90 5.92
C SER A 86 0.47 15.59 4.44
N CYS A 87 -0.47 14.78 3.94
CA CYS A 87 -0.62 14.51 2.53
C CYS A 87 -0.86 15.82 1.78
N ARG A 88 -0.14 16.05 0.68
CA ARG A 88 -0.26 17.30 -0.10
C ARG A 88 -1.58 17.43 -0.84
N THR A 89 -2.22 16.30 -1.11
CA THR A 89 -3.47 16.23 -1.84
C THR A 89 -4.68 16.29 -0.91
N CYS A 90 -4.81 15.35 0.04
CA CYS A 90 -6.00 15.25 0.89
C CYS A 90 -5.85 15.89 2.27
N GLY A 91 -4.65 16.32 2.66
CA GLY A 91 -4.38 16.91 3.98
C GLY A 91 -4.38 15.91 5.14
N ALA A 92 -4.55 14.61 4.88
CA ALA A 92 -4.48 13.58 5.92
C ALA A 92 -3.11 13.61 6.65
N PRO A 93 -3.07 13.35 7.96
CA PRO A 93 -1.82 13.33 8.72
C PRO A 93 -0.85 12.26 8.20
N VAL A 94 0.45 12.52 8.37
CA VAL A 94 1.54 11.57 8.09
C VAL A 94 2.52 11.60 9.26
N ASN A 95 2.09 11.04 10.38
CA ASN A 95 2.74 11.12 11.68
C ASN A 95 3.18 9.75 12.22
N GLU A 96 2.63 8.66 11.70
CA GLU A 96 2.96 7.28 12.05
C GLU A 96 3.00 6.37 10.82
N PRO A 97 3.71 5.22 10.87
CA PRO A 97 3.82 4.32 9.71
C PRO A 97 2.47 3.86 9.15
N GLY A 98 1.44 3.75 10.01
CA GLY A 98 0.07 3.40 9.60
C GLY A 98 -0.61 4.45 8.72
N ASP A 99 -0.14 5.70 8.74
CA ASP A 99 -0.62 6.74 7.81
C ASP A 99 -0.12 6.49 6.38
N ILE A 100 0.98 5.73 6.24
CA ILE A 100 1.59 5.33 4.96
C ILE A 100 1.13 3.91 4.58
N ILE A 101 1.35 2.91 5.42
CA ILE A 101 0.89 1.53 5.19
C ILE A 101 -0.45 1.35 5.88
N ARG A 102 -1.54 1.49 5.12
CA ARG A 102 -2.90 1.57 5.67
C ARG A 102 -3.58 0.23 5.83
N ASP A 103 -3.22 -0.74 4.99
CA ASP A 103 -3.76 -2.11 5.08
C ASP A 103 -2.76 -3.14 4.55
N VAL A 104 -2.82 -4.34 5.14
CA VAL A 104 -2.03 -5.51 4.75
C VAL A 104 -2.91 -6.74 4.80
N ALA A 105 -3.14 -7.34 3.64
CA ALA A 105 -3.91 -8.58 3.50
C ALA A 105 -3.00 -9.74 3.07
N VAL A 106 -3.18 -10.91 3.69
CA VAL A 106 -2.48 -12.13 3.25
C VAL A 106 -3.10 -12.62 1.95
N LEU A 107 -2.25 -12.95 0.97
CA LEU A 107 -2.63 -13.70 -0.22
C LEU A 107 -2.97 -15.13 0.19
N SER A 108 -4.23 -15.34 0.55
CA SER A 108 -4.79 -16.65 0.83
C SER A 108 -4.73 -17.49 -0.44
N GLY A 109 -4.10 -18.66 -0.35
CA GLY A 109 -3.94 -19.60 -1.48
C GLY A 109 -4.96 -20.72 -1.50
#